data_AF-A0A9E6CCV9-F1
#
_entry.id   AF-A0A9E6CCV9-F1
#
_cell.length_a   1.000
_cell.length_b   1.000
_cell.length_c   1.000
_cell.angle_alpha   90.00
_cell.angle_beta   90.00
_cell.angle_gamma   90.00
#
_symmetry.space_group_name_H-M   'P 1'
#
loop_
_entity.id
_entity.type
_entity.pdbx_description
1 polymer ?
#
loop_
_entity_poly.entity_id
_entity_poly.type
_entity_poly.pdbx_seq_one_letter_code
_entity_poly.pdbx_strand_id
1 'polypeptide(L)' 'MYRLLPFLFLLAISPESDKKMENFNSFIMATKESVASIKNGLENFHSAAVPLMKSFSSGKTGQAAGRPPGDEENNSR' A
#
# COMPACT_ATOMS: atom_id res chain seq x y z
N MET A 1 -14.10 -36.80 11.42
CA MET A 1 -13.80 -35.40 11.82
C MET A 1 -13.83 -35.29 13.35
N TYR A 2 -12.81 -35.81 14.05
CA TYR A 2 -12.83 -35.89 15.53
C TYR A 2 -11.51 -35.48 16.20
N ARG A 3 -10.50 -35.09 15.44
CA ARG A 3 -9.16 -34.75 15.97
C ARG A 3 -9.14 -33.45 16.79
N LEU A 4 -10.14 -32.59 16.63
CA LEU A 4 -10.25 -31.32 17.34
C LEU A 4 -11.03 -31.43 18.65
N LEU A 5 -11.80 -32.49 18.85
CA LEU A 5 -12.58 -32.72 20.08
C LEU A 5 -11.76 -32.65 21.37
N PRO A 6 -10.57 -33.27 21.50
CA PRO A 6 -9.80 -33.20 22.74
C PRO A 6 -9.31 -31.78 23.04
N PHE A 7 -8.97 -30.99 22.02
CA PHE A 7 -8.57 -29.59 22.19
C PHE A 7 -9.76 -28.70 22.58
N LEU A 8 -10.92 -28.91 21.95
CA LEU A 8 -12.15 -28.19 22.29
C LEU A 8 -12.63 -28.52 23.70
N PHE A 9 -12.51 -29.78 24.13
CA PHE A 9 -12.86 -30.20 25.47
C PHE A 9 -11.91 -29.56 26.49
N LEU A 10 -10.59 -29.61 26.28
CA LEU A 10 -9.59 -28.93 27.13
C LEU A 10 -9.85 -27.42 27.24
N LEU A 11 -10.28 -26.77 26.15
CA LEU A 11 -10.64 -25.35 26.17
C LEU A 11 -11.90 -25.11 27.03
N ALA A 12 -12.91 -25.98 26.93
CA ALA A 12 -14.17 -25.83 27.68
C ALA A 12 -14.03 -26.00 29.20
N ILE A 13 -13.01 -26.72 29.67
CA ILE A 13 -12.75 -26.93 31.12
C ILE A 13 -11.73 -25.94 31.71
N SER A 14 -11.05 -25.15 30.88
CA SER A 14 -10.12 -24.13 31.37
C SER A 14 -10.89 -22.84 31.66
N PRO A 15 -11.03 -22.42 32.94
CA PRO A 15 -11.53 -21.08 33.23
C PRO A 15 -10.62 -20.05 32.55
N GLU A 16 -11.21 -19.00 32.00
CA GLU A 16 -10.58 -17.99 31.11
C GLU A 16 -10.45 -18.33 29.61
N SER A 17 -10.79 -19.54 29.14
CA SER A 17 -10.72 -19.85 27.71
C SER A 17 -11.57 -18.92 26.85
N ASP A 18 -12.77 -18.56 27.31
CA ASP A 18 -13.64 -17.59 26.64
C ASP A 18 -12.95 -16.22 26.48
N LYS A 19 -12.32 -15.72 27.55
CA LYS A 19 -11.56 -14.46 27.51
C LYS A 19 -10.37 -14.54 26.57
N LYS A 20 -9.63 -15.65 26.58
CA LYS A 20 -8.48 -15.84 25.67
C LYS A 20 -8.94 -15.92 24.21
N MET A 21 -10.10 -16.52 23.95
CA MET A 21 -10.70 -16.62 22.64
C MET A 21 -11.25 -15.27 22.15
N GLU A 22 -11.85 -14.46 23.03
CA GLU A 22 -12.21 -13.05 22.74
C GLU A 22 -10.99 -12.19 22.40
N ASN A 23 -9.91 -12.32 23.19
CA ASN A 23 -8.66 -11.61 22.93
C ASN A 23 -8.04 -12.04 21.60
N PHE A 24 -8.05 -13.33 21.29
CA PHE A 24 -7.57 -13.85 20.02
C PHE A 24 -8.41 -13.34 18.84
N ASN A 25 -9.73 -13.35 18.97
CA ASN A 25 -10.64 -12.79 17.98
C ASN A 25 -10.38 -11.30 17.74
N SER A 26 -10.19 -10.53 18.81
CA SER A 26 -9.86 -9.10 18.73
C SER A 26 -8.52 -8.87 18.02
N PHE A 27 -7.52 -9.69 18.30
CA PHE A 27 -6.23 -9.65 17.61
C PHE A 27 -6.35 -9.97 16.10
N ILE A 28 -7.13 -11.00 15.75
CA ILE A 28 -7.38 -11.35 14.34
C ILE A 28 -8.12 -10.21 13.61
N MET A 29 -9.12 -9.59 14.25
CA MET A 29 -9.82 -8.44 13.69
C MET A 29 -8.89 -7.25 13.44
N ALA A 30 -8.09 -6.87 14.44
CA ALA A 30 -7.11 -5.78 14.30
C ALA A 30 -6.09 -6.05 13.19
N THR A 31 -5.63 -7.31 13.07
CA THR A 31 -4.71 -7.73 12.01
C THR A 31 -5.37 -7.63 10.63
N LYS A 32 -6.65 -8.05 10.52
CA LYS A 32 -7.42 -7.96 9.27
C LYS A 32 -7.61 -6.50 8.85
N GLU A 33 -7.91 -5.60 9.79
CA GLU A 33 -8.01 -4.16 9.53
C GLU A 33 -6.67 -3.56 9.08
N SER A 34 -5.56 -3.96 9.70
CA SER A 34 -4.22 -3.54 9.29
C SER A 34 -3.90 -3.96 7.85
N VAL A 35 -4.16 -5.23 7.50
CA VAL A 35 -3.97 -5.73 6.12
C VAL A 35 -4.88 -5.01 5.13
N ALA A 36 -6.14 -4.75 5.48
CA ALA A 36 -7.07 -4.01 4.64
C ALA A 36 -6.59 -2.56 4.42
N SER A 37 -6.09 -1.90 5.47
CA SER A 37 -5.53 -0.55 5.40
C SER A 37 -4.28 -0.49 4.50
N ILE A 38 -3.37 -1.46 4.63
CA ILE A 38 -2.18 -1.58 3.76
C ILE A 38 -2.60 -1.77 2.31
N LYS A 39 -3.56 -2.65 2.03
CA LYS A 39 -4.07 -2.89 0.68
C LYS A 39 -4.67 -1.61 0.08
N ASN A 40 -5.52 -0.92 0.83
CA ASN A 40 -6.11 0.34 0.39
C ASN A 40 -5.04 1.42 0.16
N GLY A 41 -4.04 1.49 1.03
CA GLY A 41 -2.88 2.38 0.87
C GLY A 41 -2.08 2.08 -0.39
N LEU A 42 -1.88 0.81 -0.72
CA LEU A 42 -1.21 0.37 -1.95
C LEU A 42 -2.02 0.71 -3.21
N GLU A 43 -3.34 0.48 -3.19
CA GLU A 43 -4.24 0.82 -4.30
C GLU A 43 -4.27 2.33 -4.54
N ASN A 44 -4.32 3.13 -3.47
CA ASN A 44 -4.25 4.59 -3.53
C ASN A 44 -2.87 5.06 -4.04
N PHE A 45 -1.79 4.45 -3.54
CA PHE A 45 -0.44 4.75 -4.02
C PHE A 45 -0.31 4.44 -5.51
N HIS A 46 -0.77 3.28 -5.97
CA HIS A 46 -0.75 2.92 -7.39
C HIS A 46 -1.56 3.92 -8.22
N SER A 47 -2.76 4.27 -7.76
CA SER A 47 -3.62 5.26 -8.43
C SER A 47 -3.00 6.65 -8.51
N ALA A 48 -2.22 7.06 -7.50
CA ALA A 48 -1.50 8.34 -7.49
C ALA A 48 -0.16 8.29 -8.24
N ALA A 49 0.56 7.17 -8.16
CA ALA A 49 1.88 6.99 -8.73
C ALA A 49 1.84 6.70 -10.24
N VAL A 50 0.81 6.03 -10.74
CA VAL A 50 0.67 5.73 -12.18
C VAL A 50 0.58 7.02 -13.03
N PRO A 51 -0.23 8.04 -12.68
CA PRO A 51 -0.23 9.33 -13.37
C PRO A 51 1.11 10.05 -13.30
N LEU A 52 1.78 10.04 -12.13
CA LEU A 52 3.09 10.66 -11.97
C LEU A 52 4.14 9.96 -12.84
N MET A 53 4.21 8.63 -12.79
CA MET A 53 5.12 7.82 -13.60
C MET A 53 4.83 7.94 -15.10
N LYS A 54 3.57 8.11 -15.50
CA LYS A 54 3.16 8.39 -16.89
C LYS A 54 3.62 9.79 -17.34
N SER A 55 3.55 10.79 -16.46
CA SER A 55 4.09 12.13 -16.72
C SER A 55 5.62 12.14 -16.80
N PHE A 56 6.32 11.37 -15.96
CA PHE A 56 7.78 11.22 -16.03
C PHE A 56 8.25 10.43 -17.26
N SER A 57 7.52 9.40 -17.69
CA SER A 57 7.85 8.61 -18.89
C SER A 57 7.45 9.29 -20.20
N SER A 58 6.43 10.15 -20.20
CA SER A 58 6.12 11.02 -21.34
C SER A 58 7.09 12.21 -21.48
N GLY A 59 8.00 12.39 -20.52
CA GLY A 59 8.98 13.48 -20.46
C GLY A 59 10.29 13.26 -21.22
N LYS A 60 10.36 12.32 -22.18
CA LYS A 60 11.55 12.18 -23.03
C LYS A 60 11.22 11.93 -24.50
N THR A 61 10.60 12.92 -25.15
CA THR A 61 10.89 13.29 -26.55
C THR A 61 10.24 14.63 -26.90
N GLY A 62 11.05 15.69 -27.02
CA GLY A 62 10.86 16.74 -28.04
C GLY A 62 10.05 18.01 -27.71
N GLN A 63 10.69 18.98 -27.04
CA GLN A 63 10.65 20.43 -27.31
C GLN A 63 11.55 21.09 -26.25
N ALA A 64 12.75 21.60 -26.53
CA ALA A 64 13.05 22.67 -27.48
C ALA A 64 11.95 23.77 -27.50
N ALA A 65 11.42 24.12 -26.34
CA ALA A 65 10.64 25.33 -26.12
C ALA A 65 11.34 26.16 -25.06
N GLY A 66 12.46 26.75 -25.47
CA GLY A 66 13.29 27.62 -24.67
C GLY A 66 14.26 28.34 -25.60
N ARG A 67 13.73 28.98 -26.65
CA ARG A 67 14.44 30.03 -27.38
C ARG A 67 14.66 31.15 -26.36
N PRO A 68 15.90 31.47 -25.94
CA PRO A 68 16.11 32.72 -25.25
C PRO A 68 15.86 33.85 -26.26
N PRO A 69 15.11 34.91 -25.91
CA PRO A 69 15.14 36.12 -26.71
C PRO A 69 16.47 36.84 -26.40
N GLY A 70 17.29 37.05 -27.44
CA GLY A 70 18.65 37.62 -27.34
C GLY A 70 19.72 36.53 -27.34
N ASP A 71 20.72 36.49 -28.22
CA ASP A 71 21.35 37.54 -28.99
C ASP A 71 21.93 36.95 -30.29
N GLU A 72 21.29 37.22 -31.44
CA GLU A 72 21.92 37.08 -32.76
C GLU A 72 22.47 38.45 -33.18
N GLU A 73 23.62 38.84 -32.65
CA GLU A 73 24.61 39.66 -33.37
C GLU A 73 25.85 39.81 -32.50
N ASN A 74 26.86 38.97 -32.71
CA ASN A 74 28.25 39.40 -32.90
C ASN A 74 29.16 38.17 -33.00
N ASN A 75 29.30 37.63 -34.20
CA ASN A 75 30.58 37.07 -34.61
C ASN A 75 30.73 37.31 -36.11
N SER A 76 31.58 38.27 -36.48
CA SER A 76 32.54 38.19 -37.60
C SER A 76 32.94 39.58 -38.07
N ARG A 77 34.04 40.13 -37.54
CA ARG A 77 35.13 40.75 -38.30
C ARG A 77 36.28 41.18 -37.39
#